data_AF-A0A0R0MRC2-F1
#
_entry.id   AF-A0A0R0MRC2-F1
#
_cell.length_a   1.000
_cell.length_b   1.000
_cell.length_c   1.000
_cell.angle_alpha   90.00
_cell.angle_beta   90.00
_cell.angle_gamma   90.00
#
_symmetry.space_group_name_H-M   'P 1'
#
loop_
_entity.id
_entity.type
_entity.pdbx_description
1 polymer ?
#
loop_
_entity_poly.entity_id
_entity_poly.type
_entity_poly.pdbx_seq_one_letter_code
_entity_poly.pdbx_strand_id
1 'polypeptide(L)' 'MTAQQLTVSLPGAGPAVLSLPQPLTCESLRQLEQALASTLEQVRCEMCGDSAAEPGVLEYTSWMPALHRAQP' A
#
# COMPACT_ATOMS: atom_id res chain seq x y z
N MET A 1 -19.52 3.38 15.77
CA MET A 1 -18.73 3.74 14.57
C MET A 1 -18.34 2.44 13.89
N THR A 2 -18.87 2.16 12.70
CA THR A 2 -18.54 0.95 11.93
C THR A 2 -17.33 1.24 11.06
N ALA A 3 -16.20 0.57 11.28
CA ALA A 3 -15.05 0.64 10.39
C ALA A 3 -15.19 -0.47 9.33
N GLN A 4 -14.90 -0.16 8.06
CA GLN A 4 -14.82 -1.20 7.04
C GLN A 4 -13.44 -1.85 7.13
N GLN A 5 -13.35 -3.18 7.04
CA GLN A 5 -12.07 -3.88 7.15
C GLN A 5 -11.63 -4.44 5.79
N LEU A 6 -10.40 -4.17 5.41
CA LEU A 6 -9.70 -4.81 4.30
C LEU A 6 -8.72 -5.83 4.86
N THR A 7 -8.88 -7.08 4.46
CA THR A 7 -7.97 -8.16 4.87
C THR A 7 -7.04 -8.47 3.70
N VAL A 8 -5.73 -8.32 3.93
CA VAL A 8 -4.68 -8.60 2.95
C VAL A 8 -3.97 -9.88 3.38
N SER A 9 -3.97 -10.88 2.50
CA SER A 9 -3.23 -12.12 2.75
C SER A 9 -1.76 -11.89 2.42
N LEU A 10 -0.88 -12.15 3.39
CA LEU A 10 0.56 -11.99 3.23
C LEU A 10 1.24 -13.36 3.15
N PRO A 11 2.19 -13.59 2.23
CA PRO A 11 2.93 -14.84 2.16
C PRO A 11 3.75 -15.08 3.43
N GLY A 12 3.61 -16.26 4.06
CA GLY A 12 4.43 -16.65 5.22
C GLY A 12 4.11 -15.92 6.53
N ALA A 13 3.14 -15.01 6.54
CA ALA A 13 2.64 -14.32 7.73
C ALA A 13 1.11 -14.46 7.84
N GLY A 14 0.55 -14.14 9.01
CA GLY A 14 -0.89 -14.04 9.18
C GLY A 14 -1.49 -12.91 8.33
N PRO A 15 -2.83 -12.86 8.18
CA PRO A 15 -3.48 -11.81 7.41
C PRO A 15 -3.28 -10.44 8.08
N ALA A 16 -2.97 -9.42 7.26
CA ALA A 16 -2.97 -8.03 7.71
C ALA A 16 -4.39 -7.46 7.58
N VAL A 17 -4.87 -6.77 8.62
CA VAL A 17 -6.20 -6.15 8.63
C VAL A 17 -6.04 -4.63 8.65
N LEU A 18 -6.51 -3.98 7.60
CA LEU A 18 -6.59 -2.53 7.50
C LEU A 18 -8.01 -2.07 7.85
N SER A 19 -8.14 -1.23 8.87
CA SER A 19 -9.42 -0.63 9.25
C SER A 19 -9.60 0.72 8.57
N LEU A 20 -10.67 0.86 7.81
CA LEU A 20 -11.04 2.06 7.07
C LEU A 20 -12.08 2.88 7.85
N PRO A 21 -11.89 4.20 7.95
CA PRO A 21 -12.91 5.08 8.53
C PRO A 21 -14.17 5.10 7.65
N GLN A 22 -15.34 5.16 8.29
CA GLN A 22 -16.61 5.45 7.62
C GLN A 22 -17.17 6.81 8.07
N PRO A 23 -17.70 7.63 7.14
CA PRO A 23 -17.79 7.37 5.69
C PRO A 23 -16.45 7.49 4.97
N LEU A 24 -16.25 6.68 3.93
CA LEU A 24 -15.10 6.83 3.02
C LEU A 24 -15.32 8.06 2.15
N THR A 25 -14.60 9.14 2.46
CA THR A 25 -14.57 10.35 1.64
C THR A 25 -13.33 10.35 0.74
N CYS A 26 -13.39 11.07 -0.39
CA CYS A 26 -12.23 11.26 -1.26
C CYS A 26 -11.00 11.81 -0.50
N GLU A 27 -11.22 12.66 0.50
CA GLU A 27 -10.17 13.19 1.36
C GLU A 27 -9.54 12.10 2.23
N SER A 28 -10.36 11.30 2.91
CA SER A 28 -9.88 10.18 3.74
C SER A 28 -9.12 9.13 2.92
N LEU A 29 -9.52 8.90 1.67
CA LEU A 29 -8.82 8.00 0.75
C LEU A 29 -7.47 8.56 0.32
N ARG A 30 -7.37 9.87 0.01
CA ARG A 30 -6.08 10.51 -0.30
C ARG A 30 -5.13 10.48 0.90
N GLN A 31 -5.65 10.73 2.11
CA GLN A 31 -4.86 10.64 3.33
C GLN A 31 -4.34 9.21 3.55
N LEU A 32 -5.18 8.20 3.31
CA LEU A 32 -4.78 6.81 3.39
C LEU A 32 -3.71 6.45 2.35
N GLU A 33 -3.90 6.86 1.09
CA GLU A 33 -2.93 6.67 0.01
C GLU A 33 -1.57 7.28 0.36
N GLN A 34 -1.57 8.52 0.86
CA GLN A 34 -0.34 9.21 1.26
C GLN A 34 0.33 8.53 2.45
N ALA A 35 -0.45 8.12 3.47
CA ALA A 35 0.07 7.40 4.62
C ALA A 35 0.71 6.06 4.22
N LEU A 36 0.04 5.28 3.35
CA LEU A 36 0.57 4.02 2.85
C LEU A 36 1.87 4.23 2.06
N ALA A 37 1.91 5.22 1.16
CA ALA A 37 3.12 5.53 0.40
C ALA A 37 4.29 5.91 1.32
N SER A 38 4.06 6.76 2.32
CA SER A 38 5.09 7.16 3.28
C SER A 38 5.57 5.99 4.15
N THR A 39 4.66 5.15 4.66
CA THR A 39 5.04 3.99 5.48
C THR A 39 5.83 2.97 4.66
N LEU A 40 5.41 2.67 3.43
CA LEU A 40 6.13 1.74 2.56
C LEU A 40 7.51 2.28 2.17
N GLU A 41 7.61 3.58 1.90
CA GLU A 41 8.88 4.24 1.62
C GLU A 41 9.82 4.19 2.83
N GLN A 42 9.31 4.40 4.04
CA GLN A 42 10.10 4.28 5.25
C GLN A 42 10.60 2.85 5.46
N VAL A 43 9.72 1.86 5.33
CA VAL A 43 10.09 0.44 5.42
C VAL A 43 11.13 0.09 4.35
N ARG A 44 10.97 0.58 3.12
CA ARG A 44 11.94 0.42 2.04
C ARG A 44 13.30 1.01 2.43
N CYS A 45 13.34 2.21 2.98
CA CYS A 45 14.57 2.84 3.44
C CYS A 45 15.23 2.08 4.60
N GLU A 46 14.43 1.54 5.54
CA GLU A 46 14.92 0.73 6.67
C GLU A 46 15.46 -0.63 6.21
N MET A 47 14.84 -1.25 5.20
CA MET A 47 15.26 -2.53 4.62
C MET A 47 16.46 -2.39 3.67
N CYS A 48 16.52 -1.33 2.88
CA CYS A 48 17.55 -1.09 1.85
C CYS A 48 18.77 -0.32 2.38
N GLY A 49 19.18 -0.53 3.64
CA GLY A 49 20.42 0.04 4.15
C GLY A 49 21.59 -0.25 3.20
N ASP A 50 22.00 0.76 2.43
CA ASP A 50 22.98 0.74 1.34
C ASP A 50 23.06 -0.55 0.52
N SER A 51 22.50 -0.49 -0.69
CA SER A 51 22.88 -1.27 -1.89
C SER A 51 21.87 -2.30 -2.41
N ALA A 52 21.90 -2.39 -3.74
CA ALA A 52 21.16 -3.24 -4.67
C ALA A 52 19.70 -2.85 -4.94
N ALA A 53 19.42 -2.57 -6.21
CA ALA A 53 18.07 -2.43 -6.75
C ALA A 53 17.23 -3.66 -6.39
N GLU A 54 16.26 -3.47 -5.51
CA GLU A 54 15.45 -4.56 -4.98
C GLU A 54 14.45 -5.11 -6.00
N PRO A 55 14.25 -6.44 -6.06
CA PRO A 55 13.21 -7.08 -6.87
C PRO A 55 11.81 -6.45 -6.68
N GLY A 56 11.51 -5.99 -5.46
CA GLY A 56 10.24 -5.34 -5.15
C GLY A 56 9.99 -4.05 -5.91
N VAL A 57 11.03 -3.33 -6.34
CA VAL A 57 10.89 -2.12 -7.16
C VAL A 57 10.45 -2.49 -8.58
N LEU A 58 11.00 -3.57 -9.15
CA LEU A 58 10.59 -4.07 -10.46
C LEU A 58 9.13 -4.55 -10.44
N GLU A 59 8.74 -5.27 -9.39
CA GLU A 59 7.37 -5.76 -9.20
C GLU A 59 6.38 -4.59 -9.03
N TYR A 60 6.68 -3.63 -8.16
CA TYR A 60 5.86 -2.43 -7.96
C TYR A 60 5.68 -1.63 -9.26
N THR A 61 6.78 -1.42 -10.00
CA THR A 61 6.75 -0.70 -11.29
C THR A 61 5.94 -1.45 -12.34
N SER A 62 5.88 -2.78 -12.28
CA SER A 62 5.08 -3.60 -13.21
C SER A 62 3.57 -3.50 -12.98
N TRP A 63 3.13 -3.13 -11.78
CA TRP A 63 1.71 -2.98 -11.43
C TRP A 63 1.14 -1.60 -11.76
N MET A 64 1.99 -0.57 -11.80
CA MET A 64 1.62 0.81 -12.12
C MET A 64 0.86 0.97 -13.47
N PRO A 65 1.25 0.32 -14.59
CA PRO A 65 0.51 0.41 -15.85
C PRO A 65 -0.90 -0.19 -15.79
N ALA A 66 -1.15 -1.16 -14.92
CA ALA A 66 -2.47 -1.77 -14.76
C ALA A 66 -3.45 -0.85 -14.02
N LEU A 67 -2.95 -0.05 -13.07
CA LEU A 67 -3.73 0.97 -12.36
C LEU A 67 -4.16 2.13 -13.28
N HIS A 68 -3.30 2.54 -14.22
CA HIS A 68 -3.62 3.60 -15.19
C HIS A 68 -4.65 3.17 -16.25
N ARG A 69 -4.81 1.88 -16.53
CA ARG A 69 -5.85 1.37 -17.45
C ARG A 69 -7.21 1.13 -16.80
N ALA A 70 -7.30 1.20 -15.48
CA ALA A 70 -8.53 1.01 -14.72
C ALA A 70 -9.28 2.32 -14.42
N GLN A 71 -8.76 3.47 -14.86
CA GLN A 71 -9.51 4.73 -14.83
C GLN A 71 -10.37 4.87 -16.11
N PRO A 72 -11.68 5.15 -15.98
CA PRO A 72 -12.59 5.32 -17.12
C PRO A 72 -12.29 6.55 -17.96
#